data_AF-A0A1M5DMJ9-F1
#
_entry.id   AF-A0A1M5DMJ9-F1
#
_cell.length_a   1.000
_cell.length_b   1.000
_cell.length_c   1.000
_cell.angle_alpha   90.00
_cell.angle_beta   90.00
_cell.angle_gamma   90.00
#
_symmetry.space_group_name_H-M   'P 1'
#
loop_
_entity.id
_entity.type
_entity.pdbx_description
1 polymer ?
#
loop_
_entity_poly.entity_id
_entity_poly.type
_entity_poly.pdbx_seq_one_letter_code
_entity_poly.pdbx_strand_id
1 'polypeptide(L)' 'METYDPHKSTTDVRQASSRKMNLRVLIISLVGIVALFVILYVVFALTQTTAA' A
#
# COMPACT_ATOMS: atom_id res chain seq x y z
N MET A 1 -23.09 -21.53 8.36
CA MET A 1 -21.77 -21.52 7.70
C MET A 1 -21.17 -22.89 7.94
N GLU A 2 -20.77 -23.62 6.91
CA GLU A 2 -20.02 -24.87 7.15
C GLU A 2 -18.69 -24.52 7.83
N THR A 3 -18.50 -25.05 9.03
CA THR A 3 -17.33 -24.77 9.88
C THR A 3 -16.05 -25.37 9.29
N TYR A 4 -16.17 -26.35 8.40
CA TYR A 4 -15.06 -27.04 7.76
C TYR A 4 -15.43 -27.43 6.33
N ASP A 5 -14.64 -26.93 5.38
CA ASP A 5 -14.69 -27.35 3.98
C ASP A 5 -13.40 -28.16 3.70
N PRO A 6 -13.50 -29.49 3.51
CA PRO A 6 -12.35 -30.36 3.29
C PRO A 6 -11.65 -30.12 1.94
N HIS A 7 -12.28 -29.42 1.00
CA HIS A 7 -11.69 -29.10 -0.30
C HIS A 7 -10.86 -27.81 -0.27
N LYS A 8 -10.87 -27.08 0.85
CA LYS A 8 -10.15 -25.83 1.00
C LYS A 8 -8.68 -26.11 1.32
N SER A 9 -7.76 -25.54 0.52
CA SER A 9 -6.33 -25.74 0.76
C SER A 9 -5.90 -25.08 2.07
N THR A 10 -4.85 -25.60 2.71
CA THR A 10 -4.26 -24.99 3.92
C THR A 10 -3.82 -23.54 3.68
N THR A 11 -3.50 -23.20 2.43
CA THR A 11 -3.17 -21.85 2.00
C THR A 11 -4.39 -20.95 1.99
N ASP A 12 -5.54 -21.43 1.53
CA ASP A 12 -6.80 -20.65 1.49
C ASP A 12 -7.43 -20.46 2.88
N VAL A 13 -7.13 -21.35 3.82
CA VAL A 13 -7.53 -21.20 5.23
C VAL A 13 -6.63 -20.18 5.93
N ARG A 14 -5.33 -20.17 5.62
CA ARG A 14 -4.33 -19.31 6.31
C ARG A 14 -4.14 -17.94 5.67
N GLN A 15 -4.31 -17.82 4.36
CA GLN A 15 -4.14 -16.56 3.65
C GLN A 15 -5.50 -15.86 3.52
N ALA A 16 -5.56 -14.61 4.00
CA ALA A 16 -6.68 -13.72 3.76
C ALA A 16 -6.93 -13.58 2.24
N SER A 17 -8.20 -13.39 1.86
CA SER A 17 -8.75 -13.59 0.50
C SER A 17 -7.78 -13.46 -0.69
N SER A 18 -7.87 -14.39 -1.64
CA SER A 18 -7.08 -14.38 -2.90
C SER A 18 -7.18 -13.09 -3.71
N ARG A 19 -8.18 -12.23 -3.44
CA ARG A 19 -8.34 -10.92 -4.09
C ARG A 19 -7.24 -9.92 -3.69
N LYS A 20 -6.43 -10.21 -2.67
CA LYS A 20 -5.27 -9.39 -2.21
C LYS A 20 -5.61 -7.89 -2.07
N MET A 21 -6.85 -7.56 -1.70
CA MET A 21 -7.36 -6.20 -1.72
C MET A 21 -6.60 -5.27 -0.75
N ASN A 22 -6.24 -5.78 0.43
CA ASN A 22 -5.45 -5.04 1.41
C ASN A 22 -4.04 -4.72 0.90
N LEU A 23 -3.41 -5.64 0.17
CA LEU A 23 -2.09 -5.39 -0.44
C LEU A 23 -2.17 -4.30 -1.51
N ARG A 24 -3.23 -4.31 -2.34
CA ARG A 24 -3.45 -3.27 -3.35
C ARG A 24 -3.64 -1.90 -2.71
N VAL A 25 -4.46 -1.81 -1.67
CA VAL A 25 -4.68 -0.57 -0.90
C VAL A 25 -3.38 -0.09 -0.24
N LEU A 26 -2.61 -1.01 0.35
CA LEU A 26 -1.32 -0.71 0.97
C LEU A 26 -0.33 -0.13 -0.05
N ILE A 27 -0.21 -0.73 -1.23
CA ILE A 27 0.71 -0.25 -2.28
C ILE A 27 0.28 1.12 -2.79
N ILE A 28 -1.01 1.31 -3.11
CA ILE A 28 -1.53 2.58 -3.63
C ILE A 28 -1.34 3.71 -2.61
N SER A 29 -1.66 3.45 -1.34
CA SER A 29 -1.48 4.45 -0.27
C SER A 29 0.00 4.78 -0.03
N LEU A 30 0.88 3.78 -0.03
CA LEU A 30 2.33 4.00 0.10
C LEU A 30 2.87 4.88 -1.02
N VAL A 31 2.50 4.59 -2.27
CA VAL A 31 2.90 5.40 -3.44
C VAL A 31 2.42 6.84 -3.31
N GLY A 32 1.17 7.05 -2.86
CA GLY A 32 0.62 8.39 -2.64
C GLY A 32 1.42 9.21 -1.62
N ILE A 33 1.80 8.59 -0.50
CA ILE A 33 2.62 9.25 0.53
C ILE A 33 4.01 9.58 0.00
N VAL A 34 4.68 8.65 -0.67
CA VAL A 34 6.00 8.89 -1.26
C VAL A 34 5.96 10.04 -2.28
N ALA A 35 4.96 10.06 -3.17
CA ALA A 35 4.80 11.13 -4.14
C ALA A 35 4.59 12.50 -3.47
N LEU A 36 3.81 12.56 -2.40
CA LEU A 36 3.59 13.79 -1.63
C LEU A 36 4.90 14.32 -1.02
N PHE A 37 5.72 13.46 -0.45
CA PHE A 37 7.04 13.86 0.09
C PHE A 37 7.99 14.35 -0.99
N VAL A 38 7.99 13.72 -2.18
CA VAL A 38 8.80 14.19 -3.32
C VAL A 38 8.41 15.61 -3.72
N ILE A 39 7.10 15.89 -3.82
CA ILE A 39 6.60 17.23 -4.15
C ILE A 39 7.06 18.25 -3.10
N LEU A 40 6.86 17.95 -1.82
CA LEU A 40 7.28 18.83 -0.72
C LEU A 40 8.79 19.10 -0.75
N TYR A 41 9.60 18.08 -1.01
CA TYR A 41 11.05 18.22 -1.10
C TYR A 41 11.48 19.11 -2.27
N VAL A 42 10.87 18.93 -3.45
CA VAL A 42 11.15 19.77 -4.62
C VAL A 42 10.78 21.23 -4.34
N VAL A 43 9.59 21.49 -3.79
CA VAL A 43 9.17 22.85 -3.42
C VAL A 43 10.16 23.46 -2.43
N PHE A 44 10.51 22.73 -1.36
CA PHE A 44 11.50 23.17 -0.39
C PHE A 44 12.84 23.53 -1.04
N ALA A 45 13.38 22.65 -1.88
CA ALA A 45 14.66 22.86 -2.55
C ALA A 45 14.65 24.11 -3.45
N LEU A 46 13.57 24.33 -4.21
CA LEU A 46 13.41 25.51 -5.06
C LEU A 46 13.29 26.80 -4.23
N THR A 47 12.55 26.76 -3.11
CA THR A 47 12.38 27.94 -2.24
C THR A 47 13.66 28.32 -1.49
N GLN A 48 14.44 27.33 -1.02
CA GLN A 48 15.69 27.60 -0.29
C GLN A 48 16.80 28.10 -1.22
N THR A 49 16.83 27.65 -2.47
CA THR A 49 17.83 28.12 -3.45
C THR A 49 17.60 29.59 -3.84
N THR A 50 16.37 30.10 -3.73
CA THR A 50 16.04 31.50 -4.07
C THR A 50 16.25 32.45 -2.89
N ALA A 51 16.36 31.92 -1.66
CA ALA A 51 16.53 32.70 -0.43
C ALA A 51 18.00 32.81 0.05
N ALA A 52 18.94 32.21 -0.69
CA ALA A 52 20.39 32.33 -0.47
C ALA A 52 21.01 33.24 -1.54
#